data_AF-A0A950CZT6-F1
#
_entry.id   AF-A0A950CZT6-F1
#
_cell.length_a   1.000
_cell.length_b   1.000
_cell.length_c   1.000
_cell.angle_alpha   90.00
_cell.angle_beta   90.00
_cell.angle_gamma   90.00
#
_symmetry.space_group_name_H-M   'P 1'
#
loop_
_entity.id
_entity.type
_entity.pdbx_description
1 polymer ?
#
loop_
_entity_poly.entity_id
_entity_poly.type
_entity_poly.pdbx_seq_one_letter_code
_entity_poly.pdbx_strand_id
1 'polypeptide(L)' 'MFNAAQYVDISGVEAQRRAACYAHASQQPDKWYPEQTEITRFRGIESGYGQAEGFVRHWQSKAGLLP' A
#
# COMPACT_ATOMS: atom_id res chain seq x y z
N MET A 1 12.44 10.90 5.83
CA MET A 1 11.33 10.09 6.36
C MET A 1 10.18 10.17 5.36
N PHE A 2 9.53 9.05 5.04
CA PHE A 2 8.40 9.03 4.10
C PHE A 2 7.14 9.62 4.77
N ASN A 3 6.44 10.52 4.09
CA ASN A 3 5.21 11.15 4.57
C ASN A 3 4.17 11.13 3.43
N ALA A 4 3.18 10.24 3.51
CA ALA A 4 2.16 10.10 2.48
C ALA A 4 1.21 11.30 2.47
N ALA A 5 0.95 11.84 1.29
CA ALA A 5 -0.01 12.92 1.08
C ALA A 5 -1.36 12.41 0.56
N GLN A 6 -1.38 11.20 0.02
CA GLN A 6 -2.57 10.56 -0.55
C GLN A 6 -2.62 9.09 -0.13
N TYR A 7 -3.83 8.57 0.00
CA TYR A 7 -4.08 7.19 0.42
C TYR A 7 -5.11 6.55 -0.52
N VAL A 8 -4.87 5.29 -0.87
CA VAL A 8 -5.80 4.46 -1.63
C VAL A 8 -6.28 3.33 -0.72
N ASP A 9 -7.60 3.20 -0.54
CA ASP A 9 -8.19 2.07 0.18
C ASP A 9 -7.94 0.78 -0.59
N ILE A 10 -7.25 -0.17 0.04
CA ILE A 10 -6.97 -1.50 -0.53
C ILE A 10 -7.66 -2.63 0.24
N SER A 11 -8.57 -2.29 1.17
CA SER A 11 -9.23 -3.27 2.04
C SER A 11 -9.99 -4.33 1.23
N GLY A 12 -10.56 -3.97 0.08
CA GLY A 12 -11.27 -4.88 -0.82
C GLY A 12 -10.39 -5.74 -1.73
N VAL A 13 -9.07 -5.49 -1.81
CA VAL A 13 -8.16 -6.16 -2.75
C VAL A 13 -6.97 -6.85 -2.09
N GLU A 14 -6.98 -7.01 -0.76
CA GLU A 14 -5.89 -7.63 0.01
C GLU A 14 -5.51 -9.02 -0.50
N ALA A 15 -6.50 -9.86 -0.81
CA ALA A 15 -6.25 -11.22 -1.31
C ALA A 15 -5.55 -11.21 -2.68
N GLN A 16 -5.94 -10.31 -3.58
CA GLN A 16 -5.31 -10.17 -4.89
C GLN A 16 -3.88 -9.64 -4.76
N ARG A 17 -3.66 -8.64 -3.90
CA ARG A 17 -2.33 -8.11 -3.57
C ARG A 17 -1.42 -9.21 -3.02
N ARG A 18 -1.92 -10.03 -2.09
CA ARG A 18 -1.18 -11.17 -1.54
C ARG A 18 -0.77 -12.14 -2.64
N ALA A 19 -1.72 -12.57 -3.48
CA ALA A 19 -1.43 -13.49 -4.57
C ALA A 19 -0.35 -12.94 -5.52
N ALA A 20 -0.43 -11.65 -5.87
CA ALA A 20 0.57 -10.99 -6.70
C ALA A 20 1.96 -10.98 -6.05
N CYS A 21 2.08 -10.61 -4.77
CA CYS A 21 3.36 -10.65 -4.06
C CYS A 21 3.92 -12.07 -3.95
N TYR A 22 3.08 -13.07 -3.67
CA TYR A 22 3.48 -14.46 -3.52
C TYR A 22 3.91 -15.12 -4.83
N ALA A 23 3.50 -14.60 -6.00
CA ALA A 23 4.02 -15.04 -7.29
C ALA A 23 5.54 -14.80 -7.43
N HIS A 24 6.10 -13.85 -6.67
CA HIS A 24 7.53 -13.57 -6.62
C HIS A 24 8.26 -14.45 -5.57
N ALA A 25 8.16 -15.77 -5.70
CA ALA A 25 8.68 -16.73 -4.71
C ALA A 25 10.18 -16.54 -4.38
N SER A 26 10.99 -16.09 -5.35
CA SER A 26 12.43 -15.80 -5.15
C SER A 26 12.70 -14.69 -4.14
N GLN A 27 11.70 -13.85 -3.83
CA GLN A 27 11.81 -12.73 -2.90
C GLN A 27 11.47 -13.11 -1.45
N GLN A 28 11.23 -14.39 -1.15
CA GLN A 28 10.88 -14.86 0.20
C GLN A 28 9.62 -14.16 0.77
N PRO A 29 8.46 -14.25 0.11
CA PRO A 29 7.24 -13.54 0.51
C PRO A 29 6.78 -13.90 1.93
N ASP A 30 7.02 -15.12 2.42
CA ASP A 30 6.69 -15.51 3.81
C ASP A 30 7.43 -14.70 4.87
N LYS A 31 8.63 -14.20 4.53
CA LYS A 31 9.40 -13.33 5.42
C LYS A 31 8.86 -11.89 5.39
N TRP A 32 8.61 -11.35 4.20
CA TRP A 32 8.40 -9.90 4.02
C TRP A 32 6.95 -9.47 3.90
N TYR A 33 6.04 -10.33 3.42
CA TYR A 33 4.63 -9.98 3.26
C TYR A 33 3.93 -9.63 4.59
N PRO A 34 4.24 -10.28 5.73
CA PRO A 34 3.72 -9.83 7.02
C PRO A 34 4.09 -8.37 7.34
N GLU A 35 5.35 -7.98 7.11
CA GLU A 35 5.79 -6.58 7.32
C GLU A 35 5.07 -5.62 6.37
N GLN A 36 4.90 -6.01 5.10
CA GLN A 36 4.12 -5.24 4.12
C GLN A 36 2.66 -5.04 4.54
N THR A 37 2.07 -6.01 5.25
CA THR A 37 0.70 -5.93 5.76
C THR A 37 0.59 -4.99 6.95
N GLU A 38 1.59 -4.96 7.83
CA GLU A 38 1.63 -4.00 8.93
C GLU A 38 1.78 -2.56 8.43
N ILE A 39 2.56 -2.36 7.36
CA ILE A 39 2.67 -1.04 6.70
C ILE A 39 1.30 -0.59 6.17
N THR A 40 0.57 -1.44 5.46
CA THR A 40 -0.73 -1.04 4.87
C THR A 40 -1.81 -0.85 5.92
N ARG A 41 -1.78 -1.60 7.03
CA ARG A 41 -2.64 -1.35 8.20
C ARG A 41 -2.33 -0.02 8.87
N PHE A 42 -1.05 0.31 9.06
CA PHE A 42 -0.64 1.59 9.61
C PHE A 42 -1.13 2.77 8.75
N ARG A 43 -0.99 2.66 7.42
CA ARG A 43 -1.57 3.64 6.49
C ARG A 43 -3.09 3.68 6.55
N GLY A 44 -3.74 2.53 6.74
CA GLY A 44 -5.19 2.45 6.97
C GLY A 44 -5.63 3.27 8.19
N ILE A 45 -4.89 3.17 9.30
CA ILE A 45 -5.13 3.98 10.50
C ILE A 45 -5.00 5.48 10.20
N GLU A 46 -3.96 5.88 9.46
CA GLU A 46 -3.76 7.29 9.08
C GLU A 46 -4.87 7.84 8.16
N SER A 47 -5.55 6.97 7.40
CA SER A 47 -6.55 7.35 6.39
C SER A 47 -8.00 6.99 6.74
N GLY A 48 -8.25 6.28 7.84
CA GLY A 48 -9.58 5.78 8.23
C GLY A 48 -10.07 4.53 7.48
N TYR A 49 -9.17 3.79 6.81
CA TYR A 49 -9.48 2.53 6.12
C TYR A 49 -8.95 1.31 6.88
N GLY A 50 -9.44 0.10 6.54
CA GLY A 50 -8.90 -1.13 7.12
C GLY A 50 -7.46 -1.39 6.70
N GLN A 51 -7.14 -1.13 5.44
CA GLN A 51 -5.79 -1.06 4.89
C GLN A 51 -5.72 0.00 3.79
N ALA A 52 -4.59 0.70 3.70
CA ALA A 52 -4.35 1.66 2.63
C ALA A 52 -2.92 1.57 2.10
N GLU A 53 -2.72 1.99 0.86
CA GLU A 53 -1.39 2.31 0.33
C GLU A 53 -1.21 3.83 0.27
N GLY A 54 -0.08 4.31 0.78
CA GLY A 54 0.24 5.73 0.85
C GLY A 54 1.13 6.16 -0.32
N PHE A 55 0.82 7.31 -0.91
CA PHE A 55 1.52 7.86 -2.05
C PHE A 55 1.96 9.32 -1.78
N VAL A 56 3.08 9.70 -2.41
CA VAL A 56 3.56 11.08 -2.44
C VAL A 56 3.43 11.61 -3.85
N ARG A 57 2.65 12.68 -4.00
CA ARG A 57 2.47 13.33 -5.27
C ARG A 57 3.65 14.26 -5.54
N HIS A 58 4.28 14.11 -6.71
CA HIS A 58 5.27 15.08 -7.16
C HIS A 58 4.60 16.45 -7.40
N TRP A 59 5.27 17.55 -7.02
CA TRP A 59 4.70 18.89 -7.07
C TRP A 59 4.34 19.36 -8.49
N GLN A 60 5.01 18.81 -9.51
CA GLN A 60 4.73 19.08 -10.94
C GLN A 60 3.64 18.18 -11.55
N SER A 61 3.14 17.17 -10.83
CA SER A 61 2.11 16.29 -11.38
C SER A 61 0.81 17.05 -11.65
N LYS A 62 -0.04 16.53 -12.55
CA LYS A 62 -1.39 17.07 -12.81
C LYS A 62 -2.35 16.72 -11.68
N ALA A 63 -3.29 17.60 -11.34
CA ALA A 63 -4.27 17.37 -10.27
C ALA A 63 -5.40 16.45 -10.76
N GLY A 64 -6.08 15.76 -9.84
CA GLY A 64 -7.25 14.94 -10.13
C GLY A 64 -6.97 13.60 -10.82
N LEU A 65 -5.71 13.19 -10.92
CA LEU A 65 -5.34 11.82 -11.27
C LEU A 65 -5.18 11.03 -9.96
N LEU A 66 -5.65 9.78 -9.96
CA LEU A 66 -5.22 8.83 -8.93
C LEU A 66 -3.69 8.71 -8.96
N PRO A 67 -3.04 8.46 -7.81
CA PRO A 67 -1.59 8.33 -7.74
C PRO A 67 -1.04 7.26 -8.68
#